data_AF-A0A821E9L8-F1
#
_entry.id   AF-A0A821E9L8-F1
#
_cell.length_a   1.000
_cell.length_b   1.000
_cell.length_c   1.000
_cell.angle_alpha   90.00
_cell.angle_beta   90.00
_cell.angle_gamma   90.00
#
_symmetry.space_group_name_H-M   'P 1'
#
loop_
_entity.id
_entity.type
_entity.pdbx_description
1 polymer ?
#
loop_
_entity_poly.entity_id
_entity_poly.type
_entity_poly.pdbx_seq_one_letter_code
_entity_poly.pdbx_strand_id
1 'polypeptide(L)'
;MSSLDEIELLRVISNEYQFYSSIIILFIGLIGNILIILMFSISRIFRGNQCAYYLKIESTTDIGLLLAILPSNIAGYIIGQDPVRISVIWCKIQLMSSYSFGLYSLFTICFLAFDQYLSTNHRQNWRHISTLKLAYRLTYFNISIALIHGILFLVFAEIGPLGCTVYHPTINFYLFLILSPRYRNQVKHFFIKIIRRSWTRLSNPRLTIPRNNQIAPEPAQASAFIIESV
;
A
#
# COMPACT_ATOMS: atom_id res chain seq x y z
N MET A 1 -34.31 -25.87 24.02
CA MET A 1 -33.31 -24.81 23.78
C MET A 1 -33.67 -24.18 22.45
N SER A 2 -33.99 -22.89 22.45
CA SER A 2 -34.61 -22.23 21.31
C SER A 2 -33.54 -21.71 20.34
N SER A 3 -33.88 -21.55 19.06
CA SER A 3 -32.97 -20.97 18.05
C SER A 3 -32.50 -19.54 18.38
N LEU A 4 -33.17 -18.85 19.32
CA LEU A 4 -32.78 -17.54 19.84
C LEU A 4 -31.58 -17.62 20.78
N ASP A 5 -31.47 -18.68 21.57
CA ASP A 5 -30.38 -18.87 22.53
C ASP A 5 -29.04 -19.09 21.80
N GLU A 6 -29.08 -19.78 20.65
CA GLU A 6 -27.90 -20.03 19.80
C GLU A 6 -27.34 -18.75 19.17
N ILE A 7 -28.22 -17.86 18.68
CA ILE A 7 -27.81 -16.60 18.05
C ILE A 7 -27.15 -15.66 19.07
N GLU A 8 -27.69 -15.58 20.28
CA GLU A 8 -27.11 -14.70 21.30
C GLU A 8 -25.75 -15.23 21.80
N LEU A 9 -25.62 -16.55 21.97
CA LEU A 9 -24.34 -17.16 22.32
C LEU A 9 -23.26 -16.86 21.27
N LEU A 10 -23.58 -16.99 19.98
CA LEU A 10 -22.66 -16.67 18.88
C LEU A 10 -22.25 -15.20 18.89
N ARG A 11 -23.18 -14.29 19.19
CA ARG A 11 -22.91 -12.84 19.24
C ARG A 11 -21.93 -12.50 20.37
N VAL A 12 -22.11 -13.09 21.56
CA VAL A 12 -21.21 -12.89 22.71
C VAL A 12 -19.80 -13.37 22.38
N ILE A 13 -19.66 -14.59 21.86
CA ILE A 13 -18.35 -15.16 21.49
C ILE A 13 -17.66 -14.31 20.43
N SER A 14 -18.41 -13.87 19.41
CA SER A 14 -17.87 -13.01 18.35
C SER A 14 -17.36 -11.68 18.89
N ASN A 15 -18.09 -11.05 19.81
CA ASN A 15 -17.71 -9.77 20.39
C ASN A 15 -16.46 -9.88 21.28
N GLU A 16 -16.38 -10.91 22.12
CA GLU A 16 -15.19 -11.17 22.94
C GLU A 16 -13.97 -11.44 22.07
N TYR A 17 -14.11 -12.30 21.06
CA TYR A 17 -13.03 -12.60 20.11
C TYR A 17 -12.56 -11.35 19.37
N GLN A 18 -13.48 -10.53 18.87
CA GLN A 18 -13.16 -9.28 18.16
C GLN A 18 -12.43 -8.29 19.08
N PHE A 19 -12.81 -8.20 20.35
CA PHE A 19 -12.16 -7.34 21.34
C PHE A 19 -10.70 -7.77 21.61
N TYR A 20 -10.49 -9.03 21.98
CA TYR A 20 -9.14 -9.54 22.29
C TYR A 20 -8.23 -9.53 21.08
N SER A 21 -8.73 -9.95 19.91
CA SER A 21 -7.95 -9.88 18.66
C SER A 21 -7.60 -8.44 18.28
N SER A 22 -8.53 -7.49 18.42
CA SER A 22 -8.25 -6.07 18.12
C SER A 22 -7.16 -5.50 19.02
N ILE A 23 -7.15 -5.83 20.31
CA ILE A 23 -6.08 -5.39 21.24
C ILE A 23 -4.73 -5.97 20.83
N ILE A 24 -4.68 -7.29 20.59
CA ILE A 24 -3.43 -7.97 20.23
C ILE A 24 -2.87 -7.41 18.90
N ILE A 25 -3.72 -7.27 17.89
CA ILE A 25 -3.34 -6.74 16.57
C ILE A 25 -2.87 -5.29 16.69
N LEU A 26 -3.55 -4.46 17.51
CA LEU A 26 -3.16 -3.06 17.71
C LEU A 26 -1.75 -2.98 18.30
N PHE A 27 -1.46 -3.68 19.39
CA PHE A 27 -0.15 -3.59 20.04
C PHE A 27 0.96 -4.20 19.20
N ILE A 28 0.79 -5.43 18.69
CA ILE A 28 1.80 -6.09 17.87
C ILE A 28 2.03 -5.31 16.57
N GLY A 29 0.95 -4.87 15.93
CA GLY A 29 1.01 -4.09 14.69
C GLY A 29 1.68 -2.73 14.87
N LEU A 30 1.37 -1.99 15.93
CA LEU A 30 2.01 -0.71 16.23
C LEU A 30 3.51 -0.89 16.51
N ILE A 31 3.87 -1.83 17.39
CA ILE A 31 5.28 -2.09 17.74
C ILE A 31 6.05 -2.51 16.48
N GLY A 32 5.53 -3.47 15.71
CA GLY A 32 6.18 -3.95 14.49
C GLY A 32 6.43 -2.85 13.47
N ASN A 33 5.41 -2.03 13.17
CA ASN A 33 5.53 -0.94 12.21
C ASN A 33 6.46 0.19 12.69
N ILE A 34 6.45 0.52 13.99
CA ILE A 34 7.39 1.48 14.57
C ILE A 34 8.83 0.97 14.44
N LEU A 35 9.09 -0.31 14.74
CA LEU A 35 10.42 -0.90 14.59
C LEU A 35 10.90 -0.86 13.13
N ILE A 36 10.04 -1.12 12.15
CA ILE A 36 10.36 -1.01 10.73
C ILE A 36 10.75 0.44 10.36
N ILE A 37 9.95 1.42 10.80
CA ILE A 37 10.24 2.83 10.55
C ILE A 37 11.57 3.24 11.18
N LEU A 38 11.85 2.80 12.41
CA LEU A 38 13.10 3.09 13.11
C LEU A 38 14.30 2.45 12.39
N MET A 39 14.21 1.17 12.04
CA MET A 39 15.26 0.42 11.33
C MET A 39 15.66 1.15 10.02
N PHE A 40 14.68 1.54 9.20
CA PHE A 40 14.93 2.23 7.95
C PHE A 40 15.26 3.74 8.10
N SER A 41 15.11 4.31 9.30
CA SER A 41 15.45 5.72 9.57
C SER A 41 16.86 5.88 10.15
N ILE A 42 17.28 4.92 10.98
CA ILE A 42 18.61 4.89 11.60
C ILE A 42 19.67 4.47 10.59
N SER A 43 19.41 3.44 9.78
CA SER A 43 20.39 2.93 8.82
C SER A 43 20.69 3.95 7.72
N ARG A 44 21.92 4.48 7.71
CA ARG A 44 22.41 5.40 6.66
C ARG A 44 22.46 4.72 5.29
N ILE A 45 22.74 3.41 5.27
CA ILE A 45 22.86 2.60 4.05
C ILE A 45 21.51 2.57 3.30
N PHE A 46 20.39 2.55 4.02
CA PHE A 46 19.07 2.43 3.42
C PHE A 46 18.43 3.77 3.01
N ARG A 47 19.01 4.93 3.39
CA ARG A 47 18.42 6.25 3.06
C ARG A 47 18.35 6.54 1.56
N GLY A 48 19.26 5.98 0.77
CA GLY A 48 19.25 6.10 -0.68
C GLY A 48 18.43 5.02 -1.39
N ASN A 49 17.88 4.04 -0.65
CA ASN A 49 17.18 2.91 -1.23
C ASN A 49 15.67 3.18 -1.33
N GLN A 50 15.18 3.27 -2.56
CA GLN A 50 13.77 3.34 -2.95
C GLN A 50 12.89 2.25 -2.32
N CYS A 51 13.37 1.01 -2.18
CA CYS A 51 12.63 -0.08 -1.55
C CYS A 51 12.39 0.21 -0.06
N ALA A 52 13.44 0.65 0.64
CA ALA A 52 13.34 1.07 2.05
C ALA A 52 12.41 2.27 2.23
N TYR A 53 12.36 3.19 1.25
CA TYR A 53 11.42 4.31 1.27
C TYR A 53 9.96 3.83 1.20
N TYR A 54 9.61 2.94 0.27
CA TYR A 54 8.25 2.40 0.18
C TYR A 54 7.86 1.61 1.42
N LEU A 55 8.75 0.76 1.97
CA LEU A 55 8.47 0.01 3.19
C LEU A 55 8.22 0.92 4.39
N LYS A 56 8.93 2.04 4.49
CA LYS A 56 8.70 3.04 5.54
C LYS A 56 7.34 3.71 5.40
N ILE A 57 6.96 4.08 4.17
CA ILE A 57 5.67 4.68 3.86
C ILE A 57 4.53 3.69 4.11
N GLU A 58 4.72 2.42 3.76
CA GLU A 58 3.78 1.34 4.04
C GLU A 58 3.54 1.19 5.54
N SER A 59 4.60 1.03 6.33
CA SER A 59 4.47 0.93 7.78
C SER A 59 3.84 2.16 8.43
N THR A 60 4.07 3.35 7.87
CA THR A 60 3.39 4.58 8.34
C THR A 60 1.89 4.52 8.07
N THR A 61 1.50 3.98 6.92
CA THR A 61 0.10 3.81 6.51
C THR A 61 -0.60 2.75 7.35
N ASP A 62 0.08 1.64 7.63
CA ASP A 62 -0.45 0.57 8.47
C ASP A 62 -0.72 1.06 9.90
N ILE A 63 0.16 1.89 10.47
CA ILE A 63 -0.12 2.56 11.76
C ILE A 63 -1.39 3.40 11.66
N GLY A 64 -1.54 4.21 10.61
CA GLY A 64 -2.75 5.00 10.37
C GLY A 64 -4.01 4.15 10.26
N LEU A 65 -3.94 3.02 9.54
CA LEU A 65 -5.04 2.08 9.37
C LEU A 65 -5.44 1.42 10.70
N LEU A 66 -4.45 0.95 11.47
CA LEU A 66 -4.67 0.35 12.79
C LEU A 66 -5.36 1.34 13.74
N LEU A 67 -4.89 2.58 13.77
CA LEU A 67 -5.46 3.65 14.59
C LEU A 67 -6.84 4.12 14.10
N ALA A 68 -7.15 3.99 12.81
CA ALA A 68 -8.47 4.36 12.28
C ALA A 68 -9.55 3.32 12.59
N ILE A 69 -9.20 2.03 12.61
CA ILE A 69 -10.18 0.93 12.72
C ILE A 69 -10.31 0.43 14.16
N LEU A 70 -9.19 0.05 14.79
CA LEU A 70 -9.22 -0.75 16.01
C LEU A 70 -9.76 0.00 17.25
N PRO A 71 -9.51 1.31 17.43
CA PRO A 71 -10.10 2.05 18.55
C PRO A 71 -11.63 2.00 18.57
N SER A 72 -12.28 2.03 17.40
CA SER A 72 -13.74 1.94 17.30
C SER A 72 -14.25 0.57 17.76
N ASN A 73 -13.53 -0.51 17.45
CA ASN A 73 -13.87 -1.86 17.89
C ASN A 73 -13.72 -2.01 19.41
N ILE A 74 -12.63 -1.48 19.97
CA ILE A 74 -12.36 -1.52 21.41
C ILE A 74 -13.40 -0.69 22.17
N ALA A 75 -13.69 0.52 21.71
CA ALA A 75 -14.70 1.39 22.32
C ALA A 75 -16.11 0.78 22.24
N GLY A 76 -16.44 0.10 21.14
CA GLY A 76 -17.73 -0.59 20.98
C GLY A 76 -17.97 -1.65 22.06
N TYR A 77 -16.94 -2.43 22.38
CA TYR A 77 -17.02 -3.43 23.45
C TYR A 77 -17.15 -2.80 24.84
N ILE A 78 -16.36 -1.76 25.15
CA ILE A 78 -16.35 -1.11 26.47
C ILE A 78 -17.66 -0.39 26.78
N ILE A 79 -18.23 0.31 25.79
CA ILE A 79 -19.45 1.10 25.96
C ILE A 79 -20.71 0.21 25.84
N GLY A 80 -20.57 -1.00 25.29
CA GLY A 80 -21.68 -1.88 24.95
C GLY A 80 -22.52 -1.39 23.75
N GLN A 81 -22.03 -0.37 23.04
CA GLN A 81 -22.65 0.22 21.85
C GLN A 81 -21.59 0.56 20.82
N ASP A 82 -21.81 0.19 19.55
CA ASP A 82 -20.91 0.51 18.46
C ASP A 82 -20.85 2.05 18.23
N PRO A 83 -19.71 2.73 18.45
CA PRO A 83 -19.61 4.19 18.26
C PRO A 83 -19.92 4.61 16.82
N VAL A 84 -19.68 3.69 15.89
CA VAL A 84 -19.98 3.78 14.45
C VAL A 84 -21.49 3.93 14.17
N ARG A 85 -22.35 3.36 15.03
CA ARG A 85 -23.81 3.45 14.92
C ARG A 85 -24.37 4.69 15.62
N ILE A 86 -23.59 5.33 16.50
CA ILE A 86 -24.03 6.49 17.27
C ILE A 86 -23.78 7.78 16.49
N SER A 87 -22.62 7.90 15.84
CA SER A 87 -22.22 9.15 15.15
C SER A 87 -22.00 8.94 13.67
N VAL A 88 -22.83 9.62 12.85
CA VAL A 88 -22.70 9.64 11.39
C VAL A 88 -21.34 10.20 10.97
N ILE A 89 -20.84 11.21 11.69
CA ILE A 89 -19.54 11.84 11.42
C ILE A 89 -18.42 10.82 11.67
N TRP A 90 -18.48 10.06 12.77
CA TRP A 90 -17.50 9.04 13.08
C TRP A 90 -17.54 7.89 12.05
N CYS A 91 -18.73 7.42 11.70
CA CYS A 91 -18.95 6.45 10.62
C CYS A 91 -18.28 6.90 9.31
N LYS A 92 -18.53 8.14 8.86
CA LYS A 92 -17.93 8.71 7.65
C LYS A 92 -16.40 8.77 7.72
N ILE A 93 -15.84 9.26 8.83
CA ILE A 93 -14.39 9.39 9.02
C ILE A 93 -13.71 8.02 9.06
N GLN A 94 -14.28 7.06 9.79
CA GLN A 94 -13.73 5.70 9.88
C GLN A 94 -13.75 5.00 8.53
N LEU A 95 -14.87 5.09 7.80
CA LEU A 95 -15.00 4.47 6.48
C LEU A 95 -14.03 5.12 5.48
N MET A 96 -14.00 6.46 5.43
CA MET A 96 -13.05 7.21 4.60
C MET A 96 -11.61 6.78 4.89
N SER A 97 -11.21 6.76 6.17
CA SER A 97 -9.85 6.43 6.59
C SER A 97 -9.49 5.00 6.23
N SER A 98 -10.37 4.03 6.52
CA SER A 98 -10.16 2.61 6.22
C SER A 98 -9.93 2.36 4.72
N TYR A 99 -10.81 2.89 3.86
CA TYR A 99 -10.65 2.74 2.41
C TYR A 99 -9.44 3.51 1.87
N SER A 100 -9.15 4.70 2.39
CA SER A 100 -8.00 5.50 1.92
C SER A 100 -6.68 4.83 2.26
N PHE A 101 -6.50 4.40 3.52
CA PHE A 101 -5.28 3.72 3.94
C PHE A 101 -5.13 2.35 3.29
N GLY A 102 -6.21 1.57 3.19
CA GLY A 102 -6.18 0.26 2.52
C GLY A 102 -5.82 0.36 1.03
N LEU A 103 -6.39 1.34 0.31
CA LEU A 103 -6.05 1.58 -1.08
C LEU A 103 -4.60 2.07 -1.25
N TYR A 104 -4.18 2.97 -0.36
CA TYR A 104 -2.83 3.50 -0.35
C TYR A 104 -1.78 2.41 -0.11
N SER A 105 -2.00 1.53 0.87
CA SER A 105 -1.15 0.37 1.17
C SER A 105 -1.03 -0.55 -0.05
N LEU A 106 -2.17 -0.93 -0.65
CA LEU A 106 -2.20 -1.79 -1.83
C LEU A 106 -1.35 -1.22 -2.98
N PHE A 107 -1.51 0.05 -3.31
CA PHE A 107 -0.73 0.68 -4.38
C PHE A 107 0.74 0.84 -4.02
N THR A 108 1.06 1.11 -2.74
CA THR A 108 2.45 1.21 -2.26
C THR A 108 3.17 -0.12 -2.42
N ILE A 109 2.54 -1.24 -2.04
CA ILE A 109 3.07 -2.59 -2.29
C ILE A 109 3.23 -2.86 -3.79
N CYS A 110 2.27 -2.45 -4.63
CA CYS A 110 2.39 -2.60 -6.08
C CYS A 110 3.57 -1.81 -6.65
N PHE A 111 3.78 -0.57 -6.19
CA PHE A 111 4.91 0.25 -6.61
C PHE A 111 6.25 -0.28 -6.09
N LEU A 112 6.28 -0.79 -4.86
CA LEU A 112 7.43 -1.50 -4.31
C LEU A 112 7.81 -2.70 -5.17
N ALA A 113 6.86 -3.56 -5.52
CA ALA A 113 7.09 -4.73 -6.37
C ALA A 113 7.58 -4.34 -7.78
N PHE A 114 6.98 -3.29 -8.35
CA PHE A 114 7.40 -2.75 -9.64
C PHE A 114 8.84 -2.22 -9.60
N ASP A 115 9.18 -1.48 -8.55
CA ASP A 115 10.49 -0.92 -8.35
C ASP A 115 11.56 -2.00 -8.10
N GLN A 116 11.23 -3.03 -7.30
CA GLN A 116 12.10 -4.20 -7.10
C GLN A 116 12.32 -4.97 -8.42
N TYR A 117 11.30 -5.07 -9.28
CA TYR A 117 11.43 -5.66 -10.61
C TYR A 117 12.40 -4.86 -11.49
N LEU A 118 12.32 -3.53 -11.47
CA LEU A 118 13.24 -2.67 -12.23
C LEU A 118 14.67 -2.78 -11.72
N SER A 119 14.88 -2.76 -10.40
CA SER A 119 16.21 -2.80 -9.77
C SER A 119 16.94 -4.13 -9.98
N THR A 120 16.20 -5.25 -10.04
CA THR A 120 16.77 -6.60 -10.20
C THR A 120 16.91 -7.04 -11.66
N ASN A 121 16.37 -6.27 -12.62
CA ASN A 121 16.40 -6.62 -14.04
C ASN A 121 17.84 -6.76 -14.58
N HIS A 122 18.12 -7.70 -15.48
CA HIS A 122 19.46 -7.86 -16.09
C HIS A 122 19.89 -6.64 -16.92
N ARG A 123 18.93 -5.89 -17.50
CA ARG A 123 19.23 -4.75 -18.37
C ARG A 123 19.56 -3.50 -17.55
N GLN A 124 20.78 -2.99 -17.68
CA GLN A 124 21.24 -1.80 -16.96
C GLN A 124 20.33 -0.58 -17.17
N ASN A 125 19.81 -0.37 -18.40
CA ASN A 125 18.89 0.72 -18.69
C ASN A 125 17.60 0.69 -17.85
N TRP A 126 17.12 -0.50 -17.47
CA TRP A 126 15.90 -0.65 -16.66
C TRP A 126 16.18 -0.35 -15.19
N ARG A 127 17.37 -0.76 -14.70
CA ARG A 127 17.82 -0.44 -13.34
C ARG A 127 17.90 1.07 -13.12
N HIS A 128 18.36 1.82 -14.11
CA HIS A 128 18.47 3.28 -14.03
C HIS A 128 17.11 4.02 -14.00
N ILE A 129 16.01 3.37 -14.37
CA ILE A 129 14.67 3.98 -14.26
C ILE A 129 14.22 4.01 -12.79
N SER A 130 14.59 2.98 -12.04
CA SER A 130 14.41 2.89 -10.60
C SER A 130 15.23 3.98 -9.92
N THR A 131 14.56 5.06 -9.54
CA THR A 131 15.18 6.18 -8.85
C THR A 131 14.29 6.61 -7.70
N LEU A 132 14.92 7.12 -6.64
CA LEU A 132 14.20 7.67 -5.49
C LEU A 132 13.24 8.81 -5.89
N LYS A 133 13.58 9.59 -6.93
CA LYS A 133 12.72 10.64 -7.49
C LYS A 133 11.42 10.07 -8.08
N LEU A 134 11.50 8.93 -8.77
CA LEU A 134 10.32 8.23 -9.28
C LEU A 134 9.47 7.72 -8.12
N ALA A 135 10.10 7.19 -7.08
CA ALA A 135 9.39 6.71 -5.89
C ALA A 135 8.56 7.81 -5.23
N TYR A 136 9.15 8.99 -4.99
CA TYR A 136 8.39 10.15 -4.47
C TYR A 136 7.20 10.52 -5.35
N ARG A 137 7.38 10.57 -6.68
CA ARG A 137 6.31 10.92 -7.63
C ARG A 137 5.16 9.90 -7.58
N LEU A 138 5.47 8.61 -7.54
CA LEU A 138 4.47 7.55 -7.43
C LEU A 138 3.73 7.61 -6.10
N THR A 139 4.43 7.91 -5.01
CA THR A 139 3.81 8.12 -3.70
C THR A 139 2.83 9.29 -3.71
N TYR A 140 3.22 10.46 -4.21
CA TYR A 140 2.28 11.62 -4.30
C TYR A 140 1.06 11.34 -5.17
N PHE A 141 1.26 10.63 -6.29
CA PHE A 141 0.17 10.17 -7.13
C PHE A 141 -0.77 9.21 -6.37
N ASN A 142 -0.21 8.29 -5.59
CA ASN A 142 -0.97 7.38 -4.74
C ASN A 142 -1.82 8.12 -3.69
N ILE A 143 -1.21 9.09 -2.98
CA ILE A 143 -1.94 9.93 -2.00
C ILE A 143 -3.13 10.59 -2.68
N SER A 144 -2.94 11.15 -3.87
CA SER A 144 -4.00 11.83 -4.61
C SER A 144 -5.16 10.89 -4.96
N ILE A 145 -4.86 9.68 -5.45
CA ILE A 145 -5.88 8.66 -5.73
C ILE A 145 -6.61 8.25 -4.45
N ALA A 146 -5.87 7.97 -3.37
CA ALA A 146 -6.43 7.55 -2.09
C ALA A 146 -7.38 8.61 -1.52
N LEU A 147 -7.00 9.90 -1.57
CA LEU A 147 -7.85 10.99 -1.09
C LEU A 147 -9.10 11.18 -1.96
N ILE A 148 -8.95 11.18 -3.29
CA ILE A 148 -10.10 11.29 -4.21
C ILE A 148 -11.09 10.14 -3.96
N HIS A 149 -10.58 8.92 -3.78
CA HIS A 149 -11.42 7.76 -3.49
C HIS A 149 -12.06 7.86 -2.09
N GLY A 150 -11.29 8.29 -1.09
CA GLY A 150 -11.77 8.49 0.28
C GLY A 150 -12.91 9.50 0.38
N ILE A 151 -12.82 10.62 -0.33
CA ILE A 151 -13.85 11.67 -0.35
C ILE A 151 -15.22 11.11 -0.76
N LEU A 152 -15.26 10.12 -1.66
CA LEU A 152 -16.53 9.47 -2.04
C LEU A 152 -17.21 8.80 -0.84
N PHE A 153 -16.44 8.13 0.02
CA PHE A 153 -17.00 7.53 1.23
C PHE A 153 -17.41 8.59 2.25
N LEU A 154 -16.68 9.70 2.35
CA LEU A 154 -17.05 10.79 3.24
C LEU A 154 -18.42 11.38 2.88
N VAL A 155 -18.70 11.57 1.58
CA VAL A 155 -19.96 12.16 1.10
C VAL A 155 -21.13 11.18 1.27
N PHE A 156 -20.96 9.92 0.87
CA PHE A 156 -22.08 9.00 0.70
C PHE A 156 -22.24 7.91 1.76
N ALA A 157 -21.35 7.83 2.77
CA ALA A 157 -21.55 6.92 3.87
C ALA A 157 -22.70 7.37 4.78
N GLU A 158 -23.55 6.41 5.16
CA GLU A 158 -24.71 6.61 6.01
C GLU A 158 -24.83 5.44 7.00
N ILE A 159 -25.57 5.67 8.09
CA ILE A 159 -25.88 4.63 9.08
C ILE A 159 -27.16 3.94 8.62
N GLY A 160 -27.09 2.63 8.39
CA GLY A 160 -28.27 1.81 8.11
C GLY A 160 -28.42 0.65 9.08
N PRO A 161 -29.40 -0.25 8.83
CA PRO A 161 -29.78 -1.31 9.77
C PRO A 161 -28.65 -2.30 10.07
N LEU A 162 -27.74 -2.50 9.11
CA LEU A 162 -26.60 -3.41 9.23
C LEU A 162 -25.33 -2.73 9.75
N GLY A 163 -25.35 -1.41 9.96
CA GLY A 163 -24.20 -0.61 10.38
C GLY A 163 -23.87 0.53 9.43
N CYS A 164 -22.65 1.04 9.52
CA CYS A 164 -22.14 2.11 8.64
C CYS A 164 -21.73 1.53 7.29
N THR A 165 -22.45 1.91 6.23
CA THR A 165 -22.17 1.45 4.86
C THR A 165 -22.61 2.49 3.84
N VAL A 166 -22.36 2.21 2.57
CA VAL A 166 -22.76 3.09 1.45
C VAL A 166 -23.94 2.46 0.71
N TYR A 167 -25.11 3.08 0.83
CA TYR A 167 -26.33 2.59 0.15
C TYR A 167 -26.52 3.17 -1.25
N HIS A 168 -25.81 4.25 -1.58
CA HIS A 168 -26.05 4.97 -2.82
C HIS A 168 -25.74 4.11 -4.06
N PRO A 169 -26.71 3.90 -4.98
CA PRO A 169 -26.56 2.98 -6.11
C PRO A 169 -25.40 3.38 -7.04
N THR A 170 -25.12 4.69 -7.17
CA THR A 170 -23.99 5.19 -7.97
C THR A 170 -22.64 4.71 -7.42
N ILE A 171 -22.46 4.66 -6.10
CA ILE A 171 -21.20 4.15 -5.54
C ILE A 171 -21.14 2.64 -5.62
N ASN A 172 -22.25 1.95 -5.40
CA ASN A 172 -22.27 0.50 -5.57
C ASN A 172 -21.91 0.13 -7.02
N PHE A 173 -22.38 0.89 -8.01
CA PHE A 173 -21.97 0.74 -9.40
C PHE A 173 -20.48 1.08 -9.62
N TYR A 174 -19.98 2.15 -9.02
CA TYR A 174 -18.57 2.53 -9.09
C TYR A 174 -17.63 1.49 -8.46
N LEU A 175 -17.95 0.99 -7.26
CA LEU A 175 -17.23 -0.09 -6.57
C LEU A 175 -17.31 -1.38 -7.37
N PHE A 176 -18.49 -1.71 -7.91
CA PHE A 176 -18.65 -2.84 -8.81
C PHE A 176 -17.74 -2.70 -10.04
N LEU A 177 -17.69 -1.54 -10.67
CA LEU A 177 -16.80 -1.31 -11.81
C LEU A 177 -15.34 -1.53 -11.43
N ILE A 178 -14.86 -0.96 -10.33
CA ILE A 178 -13.47 -1.11 -9.88
C ILE A 178 -13.14 -2.55 -9.48
N LEU A 179 -14.03 -3.20 -8.74
CA LEU A 179 -13.81 -4.56 -8.24
C LEU A 179 -14.08 -5.63 -9.31
N SER A 180 -14.80 -5.26 -10.37
CA SER A 180 -15.21 -6.20 -11.42
C SER A 180 -14.01 -6.92 -12.03
N PRO A 181 -14.14 -8.23 -12.30
CA PRO A 181 -13.11 -8.98 -13.02
C PRO A 181 -12.75 -8.35 -14.36
N ARG A 182 -13.73 -7.70 -15.02
CA ARG A 182 -13.54 -7.01 -16.30
C ARG A 182 -12.59 -5.82 -16.17
N TYR A 183 -12.78 -4.95 -15.19
CA TYR A 183 -11.85 -3.84 -14.95
C TYR A 183 -10.48 -4.34 -14.53
N ARG A 184 -10.43 -5.35 -13.66
CA ARG A 184 -9.17 -6.01 -13.27
C ARG A 184 -8.39 -6.53 -14.49
N ASN A 185 -9.10 -7.17 -15.44
CA ASN A 185 -8.51 -7.65 -16.69
C ASN A 185 -8.10 -6.51 -17.63
N GLN A 186 -8.89 -5.43 -17.74
CA GLN A 186 -8.56 -4.23 -18.51
C GLN A 186 -7.29 -3.57 -17.99
N VAL A 187 -7.21 -3.35 -16.68
CA VAL A 187 -6.04 -2.78 -15.99
C VAL A 187 -4.82 -3.69 -16.20
N LYS A 188 -4.98 -5.01 -16.03
CA LYS A 188 -3.92 -5.98 -16.33
C LYS A 188 -3.45 -5.87 -17.78
N HIS A 189 -4.36 -5.83 -18.75
CA HIS A 189 -4.02 -5.67 -20.16
C HIS A 189 -3.33 -4.33 -20.46
N PHE A 190 -3.79 -3.25 -19.82
CA PHE A 190 -3.20 -1.93 -19.95
C PHE A 190 -1.77 -1.90 -19.42
N PHE A 191 -1.53 -2.44 -18.22
CA PHE A 191 -0.19 -2.58 -17.66
C PHE A 191 0.69 -3.49 -18.52
N ILE A 192 0.19 -4.65 -18.96
CA ILE A 192 0.93 -5.54 -19.89
C ILE A 192 1.28 -4.78 -21.18
N LYS A 193 0.37 -3.99 -21.73
CA LYS A 193 0.59 -3.22 -22.96
C LYS A 193 1.61 -2.10 -22.76
N ILE A 194 1.57 -1.39 -21.62
CA ILE A 194 2.59 -0.40 -21.25
C ILE A 194 3.95 -1.07 -21.11
N ILE A 195 4.02 -2.16 -20.34
CA ILE A 195 5.25 -2.93 -20.14
C ILE A 195 5.79 -3.42 -21.48
N ARG A 196 4.93 -3.96 -22.35
CA ARG A 196 5.31 -4.43 -23.69
C ARG A 196 5.78 -3.30 -24.59
N ARG A 197 5.14 -2.13 -24.55
CA ARG A 197 5.55 -0.94 -25.33
C ARG A 197 6.89 -0.37 -24.86
N SER A 198 7.11 -0.33 -23.54
CA SER A 198 8.41 0.02 -22.98
C SER A 198 9.47 -1.01 -23.35
N TRP A 199 9.12 -2.30 -23.31
CA TRP A 199 9.97 -3.40 -23.76
C TRP A 199 10.38 -3.26 -25.22
N THR A 200 9.44 -3.05 -26.14
CA THR A 200 9.73 -2.92 -27.58
C THR A 200 10.57 -1.68 -27.90
N ARG A 201 10.37 -0.56 -27.19
CA ARG A 201 11.20 0.64 -27.36
C ARG A 201 12.64 0.41 -26.89
N LEU A 202 12.82 -0.36 -25.83
CA LEU A 202 14.13 -0.65 -25.25
C LEU A 202 14.83 -1.84 -25.91
N SER A 203 14.10 -2.72 -26.60
CA SER A 203 14.65 -3.87 -27.32
C SER A 203 15.00 -3.58 -28.78
N ASN A 204 14.96 -2.32 -29.22
CA ASN A 204 15.35 -1.95 -30.57
C ASN A 204 16.84 -1.55 -30.58
N PRO A 205 17.77 -2.45 -30.96
CA PRO A 205 19.22 -2.22 -30.88
C PRO A 205 19.74 -1.15 -31.87
N ARG A 206 18.87 -0.56 -32.71
CA ARG A 206 19.29 0.40 -33.74
C ARG A 206 19.62 1.81 -33.24
N LEU A 207 19.57 2.09 -31.94
CA LEU A 207 19.79 3.43 -31.37
C LEU A 207 21.03 3.57 -30.48
N THR A 208 21.84 2.53 -30.30
CA THR A 208 23.07 2.60 -29.48
C THR A 208 24.27 1.95 -30.16
N ILE A 209 24.61 2.42 -31.36
CA ILE A 209 26.01 2.39 -31.80
C ILE A 209 26.42 3.85 -32.01
N PRO A 210 26.94 4.54 -30.99
CA PRO A 210 27.84 5.65 -31.26
C PRO A 210 29.06 5.05 -31.98
N ARG A 211 29.06 5.18 -33.31
CA ARG A 211 30.25 4.97 -34.14
C ARG A 211 31.19 6.13 -33.81
N ASN A 212 32.02 5.97 -32.77
CA ASN A 212 33.22 6.79 -32.64
C ASN A 212 34.31 6.05 -31.86
N ASN A 213 35.32 5.68 -32.66
CA ASN A 213 36.74 5.59 -32.36
C ASN A 213 37.22 4.51 -31.37
N GLN A 214 37.75 3.46 -32.00
CA GLN A 214 38.94 2.74 -31.54
C GLN A 214 39.97 3.75 -30.99
N ILE A 215 40.10 3.84 -29.67
CA ILE A 215 41.34 4.24 -29.02
C ILE A 215 41.90 2.98 -28.39
N ALA A 216 43.14 2.66 -28.79
CA ALA A 216 43.86 1.45 -28.43
C ALA A 216 43.97 1.26 -26.91
N PRO A 217 44.07 0.02 -26.42
CA PRO A 217 44.29 -0.26 -25.01
C PRO A 217 45.69 0.22 -24.60
N GLU A 218 45.73 1.20 -23.69
CA GLU A 218 46.91 1.56 -22.91
C GLU A 218 47.11 0.51 -21.79
N PRO A 219 48.31 -0.07 -21.62
CA PRO A 219 48.57 -1.05 -20.57
C PRO A 219 48.80 -0.36 -19.22
N ALA A 220 47.78 -0.30 -18.37
CA ALA A 220 47.91 0.21 -17.01
C ALA A 220 47.91 -0.92 -15.96
N GLN A 221 49.13 -1.24 -15.55
CA GLN A 221 49.60 -1.53 -14.19
C GLN A 221 48.58 -1.94 -13.12
N ALA A 222 48.80 -3.15 -12.62
CA ALA A 222 48.26 -3.65 -11.36
C ALA A 222 48.73 -2.79 -10.18
N SER A 223 47.79 -2.15 -9.50
CA SER A 223 47.99 -1.59 -8.16
C SER A 223 46.95 -2.19 -7.23
N ALA A 224 47.47 -2.94 -6.26
CA ALA A 224 46.78 -3.65 -5.20
C ALA A 224 45.86 -2.73 -4.39
N PHE A 225 44.62 -3.17 -4.17
CA PHE A 225 43.72 -2.56 -3.19
C PHE A 225 43.64 -3.49 -1.99
N ILE A 226 44.29 -3.06 -0.90
CA ILE A 226 44.28 -3.70 0.42
C ILE A 226 42.90 -3.45 1.04
N ILE A 227 42.28 -4.54 1.50
CA ILE A 227 41.07 -4.53 2.31
C ILE A 227 41.51 -4.23 3.76
N GLU A 228 41.17 -3.05 4.28
CA GLU A 228 41.11 -2.84 5.73
C GLU A 228 39.65 -2.94 6.19
N SER A 229 39.44 -3.94 7.04
CA SER A 229 38.23 -4.22 7.81
C SER A 229 38.20 -3.35 9.07
N VAL A 230 37.10 -2.61 9.28
CA VAL A 230 36.63 -2.16 10.60
C VAL A 230 35.11 -2.34 10.63
#